data_AF-A0A950FTJ8-F1
#
_entry.id   AF-A0A950FTJ8-F1
#
_cell.length_a   1.000
_cell.length_b   1.000
_cell.length_c   1.000
_cell.angle_alpha   90.00
_cell.angle_beta   90.00
_cell.angle_gamma   90.00
#
_symmetry.space_group_name_H-M   'P 1'
#
loop_
_entity.id
_entity.type
_entity.pdbx_description
1 polymer ?
#
loop_
_entity_poly.entity_id
_entity_poly.type
_entity_poly.pdbx_seq_one_letter_code
_entity_poly.pdbx_strand_id
1 'polypeptide(L)' 'MYPAALRDTLLRAAERDLYTVHWSEHILEERRRNLIADGRMSEVQWAHLRAQLTIAFPSALVVGLSP' A
#
# COMPACT_ATOMS: atom_id res chain seq x y z
N MET A 1 -10.01 7.78 -3.97
CA MET A 1 -9.27 6.60 -3.49
C MET A 1 -10.20 5.40 -3.28
N TYR A 2 -9.75 4.18 -3.59
CA TYR A 2 -10.52 2.93 -3.41
C TYR A 2 -10.92 2.64 -1.95
N PRO A 3 -12.03 1.92 -1.71
CA PRO A 3 -12.43 1.45 -0.38
C PRO A 3 -11.38 0.52 0.26
N ALA A 4 -11.29 0.52 1.59
CA ALA A 4 -10.37 -0.34 2.34
C ALA A 4 -10.63 -1.83 2.04
N ALA A 5 -11.89 -2.24 1.97
CA ALA A 5 -12.28 -3.62 1.67
C ALA A 5 -11.73 -4.10 0.32
N LEU A 6 -11.77 -3.25 -0.72
CA LEU A 6 -11.24 -3.61 -2.04
C LEU A 6 -9.73 -3.81 -1.99
N ARG A 7 -8.98 -2.92 -1.32
CA ARG A 7 -7.55 -3.12 -1.08
C ARG A 7 -7.31 -4.45 -0.38
N ASP A 8 -8.06 -4.74 0.67
CA ASP A 8 -7.83 -5.93 1.50
C ASP A 8 -8.10 -7.21 0.70
N THR A 9 -9.14 -7.24 -0.14
CA THR A 9 -9.39 -8.35 -1.07
C THR A 9 -8.23 -8.55 -2.05
N LEU A 10 -7.74 -7.47 -2.64
CA LEU A 10 -6.60 -7.49 -3.57
C LEU A 10 -5.33 -8.01 -2.88
N LEU A 11 -4.98 -7.48 -1.70
CA LEU A 11 -3.81 -7.94 -0.94
C LEU A 11 -3.93 -9.42 -0.54
N ARG A 12 -5.12 -9.89 -0.15
CA ARG A 12 -5.35 -11.32 0.15
C ARG A 12 -5.25 -12.23 -1.08
N ALA A 13 -5.54 -11.71 -2.28
CA ALA A 13 -5.33 -12.43 -3.53
C ALA A 13 -3.84 -12.47 -3.88
N ALA A 14 -3.10 -11.38 -3.67
CA ALA A 14 -1.65 -11.33 -3.84
C ALA A 14 -0.92 -12.26 -2.86
N GLU A 15 -1.37 -12.33 -1.61
CA GLU A 15 -0.87 -13.28 -0.59
C GLU A 15 -1.07 -14.76 -1.00
N ARG A 16 -2.02 -15.04 -1.90
CA ARG A 16 -2.27 -16.38 -2.46
C ARG A 16 -1.54 -16.60 -3.79
N ASP A 17 -0.53 -15.79 -4.10
CA ASP A 17 0.27 -15.84 -5.32
C ASP A 17 -0.55 -15.71 -6.62
N LEU A 18 -1.77 -15.16 -6.55
CA LEU A 18 -2.60 -14.95 -7.75
C LEU A 18 -2.02 -13.85 -8.65
N TYR A 19 -1.27 -12.92 -8.06
CA TYR A 19 -0.48 -11.91 -8.77
C TYR A 19 0.52 -11.24 -7.80
N THR A 20 1.55 -10.59 -8.35
CA THR A 20 2.54 -9.85 -7.55
C THR A 20 2.15 -8.38 -7.45
N VAL A 21 2.08 -7.86 -6.24
CA VAL A 21 1.88 -6.43 -5.97
C VAL A 21 3.18 -5.67 -6.11
N HIS A 22 3.13 -4.51 -6.78
CA HIS A 22 4.24 -3.57 -6.86
C HIS A 22 3.72 -2.14 -6.61
N TRP A 23 4.49 -1.35 -5.89
CA TRP A 23 4.22 0.06 -5.62
C TRP A 23 5.53 0.85 -5.53
N SER A 24 5.49 2.11 -5.94
CA SER A 24 6.61 3.04 -5.74
C SER A 24 6.40 3.85 -4.46
N GLU A 25 7.47 4.46 -3.95
CA GLU A 25 7.31 5.40 -2.83
C GLU A 25 6.41 6.59 -3.18
N HIS A 26 6.46 7.02 -4.44
CA HIS A 26 5.59 8.08 -4.92
C HIS A 26 4.11 7.74 -4.75
N ILE A 27 3.69 6.54 -5.17
CA ILE A 27 2.30 6.08 -5.03
C ILE A 27 1.88 6.01 -3.56
N LEU A 28 2.78 5.54 -2.69
CA LEU A 28 2.49 5.40 -1.26
C LEU A 28 2.35 6.77 -0.59
N GLU A 29 3.20 7.73 -0.95
CA GLU A 29 3.14 9.08 -0.43
C GLU A 29 1.91 9.84 -0.93
N GLU A 30 1.56 9.73 -2.22
CA GLU A 30 0.30 10.27 -2.72
C GLU A 30 -0.92 9.68 -2.01
N ARG A 31 -0.90 8.36 -1.78
CA ARG A 31 -1.95 7.69 -1.04
C ARG A 31 -2.03 8.19 0.41
N ARG A 32 -0.89 8.36 1.09
CA ARG A 32 -0.84 8.93 2.45
C ARG A 32 -1.50 10.31 2.50
N ARG A 33 -1.03 11.22 1.65
CA ARG A 33 -1.54 12.61 1.60
C ARG A 33 -3.04 12.64 1.36
N ASN A 34 -3.54 11.87 0.40
CA ASN A 34 -4.96 11.84 0.07
C ASN A 34 -5.82 11.27 1.21
N LEU A 35 -5.40 10.19 1.88
CA LEU A 35 -6.19 9.62 3.00
C LEU A 35 -6.30 10.55 4.19
N ILE A 36 -5.22 11.26 4.50
CA ILE A 36 -5.15 12.16 5.64
C ILE A 36 -5.91 13.45 5.33
N ALA A 37 -5.74 14.01 4.13
CA ALA A 37 -6.49 15.18 3.67
C ALA A 37 -8.01 14.92 3.66
N ASP A 38 -8.44 13.72 3.27
CA ASP A 38 -9.85 13.31 3.28
C ASP A 38 -10.37 12.94 4.69
N GLY A 39 -9.54 13.00 5.74
CA GLY A 39 -9.91 12.62 7.12
C GLY A 39 -10.21 11.12 7.31
N ARG A 40 -9.82 10.27 6.35
CA ARG A 40 -10.11 8.83 6.34
C ARG A 40 -9.10 7.99 7.11
N MET A 41 -7.96 8.59 7.47
CA MET A 41 -6.88 7.94 8.20
C MET A 41 -6.04 9.01 8.92
N SER A 42 -5.52 8.68 10.11
CA SER A 42 -4.51 9.51 10.79
C SER A 42 -3.08 9.14 10.36
N GLU A 43 -2.11 10.02 10.63
CA GLU A 43 -0.67 9.72 10.41
C GLU A 43 -0.23 8.44 11.13
N VAL A 44 -0.72 8.21 12.35
CA VAL A 44 -0.40 7.01 13.14
C VAL A 44 -0.97 5.75 12.48
N GLN A 45 -2.22 5.79 12.01
CA GLN A 45 -2.83 4.67 11.30
C GLN A 45 -2.12 4.39 9.97
N TRP A 46 -1.68 5.42 9.27
CA TRP A 46 -0.88 5.26 8.06
C TRP A 46 0.47 4.60 8.35
N ALA A 47 1.20 5.08 9.37
CA ALA A 47 2.48 4.49 9.75
C ALA A 47 2.35 3.01 10.11
N HIS A 48 1.30 2.65 10.86
CA HIS A 48 0.99 1.26 11.17
C HIS A 48 0.69 0.43 9.91
N LEU A 49 -0.20 0.92 9.03
CA LEU A 49 -0.52 0.25 7.78
C LEU A 49 0.73 0.05 6.92
N ARG A 50 1.57 1.09 6.81
CA ARG A 50 2.79 1.03 6.01
C ARG A 50 3.76 -0.03 6.53
N ALA A 51 3.93 -0.12 7.84
CA ALA A 51 4.74 -1.18 8.45
C ALA A 51 4.19 -2.57 8.12
N GLN A 52 2.88 -2.78 8.23
CA GLN A 52 2.25 -4.06 7.89
C GLN A 52 2.43 -4.42 6.41
N LEU A 53 2.29 -3.46 5.49
CA LEU A 53 2.53 -3.69 4.06
C LEU A 53 3.99 -4.08 3.77
N THR A 54 4.96 -3.43 4.42
CA THR A 54 6.38 -3.77 4.26
C THR A 54 6.70 -5.17 4.80
N ILE A 55 6.09 -5.58 5.92
CA ILE A 55 6.28 -6.92 6.50
C ILE A 55 5.66 -7.99 5.60
N ALA A 56 4.43 -7.77 5.14
CA ALA A 56 3.70 -8.76 4.34
C ALA A 56 4.23 -8.87 2.90
N PHE A 57 4.73 -7.77 2.33
CA PHE A 57 5.16 -7.70 0.93
C PHE A 57 6.52 -7.01 0.80
N PRO A 58 7.62 -7.62 1.29
CA PRO A 58 8.93 -6.98 1.36
C PRO A 58 9.52 -6.63 -0.02
N SER A 59 9.12 -7.35 -1.08
CA SER A 59 9.60 -7.13 -2.45
C SER A 59 8.68 -6.23 -3.29
N ALA A 60 7.59 -5.73 -2.73
CA ALA A 60 6.61 -4.95 -3.49
C ALA A 60 7.04 -3.50 -3.72
N LEU A 61 8.00 -2.97 -2.94
CA LEU A 61 8.53 -1.64 -3.17
C LEU A 61 9.46 -1.65 -4.38
N VAL A 62 9.05 -0.95 -5.44
CA VAL A 62 9.89 -0.73 -6.62
C VAL A 62 10.52 0.66 -6.57
N VAL A 63 11.84 0.68 -6.62
CA VAL A 63 12.63 1.92 -6.80
C VAL A 63 12.82 2.08 -8.30
N GLY A 64 12.49 3.25 -8.85
CA GLY A 64 12.53 3.50 -10.29
C GLY A 64 13.93 3.31 -10.87
N LEU A 65 14.11 2.17 -11.55
CA LEU A 65 15.07 1.76 -12.59
C LEU A 65 15.42 0.28 -12.36
N SER A 66 14.49 -0.62 -12.71
CA SER A 66 14.87 -1.97 -13.08
C SER A 66 15.13 -1.93 -14.60
N PRO A 67 16.36 -2.23 -15.08
CA PRO A 67 16.65 -2.34 -16.51
C PRO A 67 15.91 -3.52 -17.16
#